data_AF-A0A437SSM6-F1
#
_entry.id   AF-A0A437SSM6-F1
#
_cell.length_a   1.000
_cell.length_b   1.000
_cell.length_c   1.000
_cell.angle_alpha   90.00
_cell.angle_beta   90.00
_cell.angle_gamma   90.00
#
_symmetry.space_group_name_H-M   'P 1'
#
loop_
_entity.id
_entity.type
_entity.pdbx_description
1 polymer ?
#
loop_
_entity_poly.entity_id
_entity_poly.type
_entity_poly.pdbx_seq_one_letter_code
_entity_poly.pdbx_strand_id
1 'polypeptide(L)'
;MSKSTILESLKVCRDYVNGDESHVEVVDVPLPVKIEFNAATIKSLRHQIGTPQSGLANLVGVSKRTVEAWESDRSEPNKSARKLLALLMQDNSLADKL
;
A
#
# COMPACT_ATOMS: atom_id res chain seq x y z
N MET A 1 43.79 15.39 16.71
CA MET A 1 42.79 15.71 15.67
C MET A 1 41.55 14.88 15.96
N SER A 2 40.37 15.48 16.09
CA SER A 2 39.15 14.70 16.30
C SER A 2 38.93 13.82 15.08
N LYS A 3 38.64 12.52 15.30
CA LYS A 3 38.24 11.64 14.22
C LYS A 3 36.94 12.19 13.64
N SER A 4 36.87 12.32 12.32
CA SER A 4 35.62 12.72 11.65
C SER A 4 34.57 11.65 11.93
N THR A 5 33.47 12.05 12.58
CA THR A 5 32.33 11.17 12.91
C THR A 5 31.81 10.41 11.69
N ILE A 6 31.86 11.03 10.50
CA ILE A 6 31.46 10.42 9.23
C ILE A 6 32.40 9.28 8.83
N LEU A 7 33.71 9.45 9.02
CA LEU A 7 34.69 8.39 8.69
C LEU A 7 34.58 7.21 9.64
N GLU A 8 34.15 7.45 10.88
CA GLU A 8 33.92 6.41 11.87
C GLU A 8 32.63 5.64 11.57
N SER A 9 31.53 6.34 11.25
CA SER A 9 30.28 5.68 10.85
C SER A 9 30.39 4.87 9.56
N LEU A 10 31.20 5.33 8.58
CA LEU A 10 31.45 4.57 7.35
C LEU A 10 32.19 3.24 7.61
N LYS A 11 33.10 3.20 8.60
CA LYS A 11 33.77 1.95 9.00
C LYS A 11 32.78 0.99 9.62
N VAL A 12 31.95 1.48 10.54
CA VAL A 12 30.87 0.70 11.16
C VAL A 12 29.93 0.12 10.10
N CYS A 13 29.51 0.90 9.10
CA CYS A 13 28.68 0.38 8.00
C CYS A 13 29.37 -0.72 7.20
N ARG A 14 30.67 -0.57 6.90
CA ARG A 14 31.43 -1.58 6.16
C ARG A 14 31.56 -2.87 6.95
N ASP A 15 31.83 -2.77 8.24
CA ASP A 15 32.01 -3.93 9.12
C ASP A 15 30.66 -4.68 9.28
N TYR A 16 29.53 -3.96 9.35
CA TYR A 16 28.18 -4.53 9.26
C TYR A 16 27.93 -5.30 7.96
N VAL A 17 28.31 -4.75 6.80
CA VAL A 17 28.19 -5.46 5.51
C VAL A 17 29.03 -6.76 5.50
N ASN A 18 30.11 -6.82 6.30
CA ASN A 18 30.94 -8.01 6.48
C ASN A 18 30.44 -8.95 7.60
N GLY A 19 29.28 -8.67 8.20
CA GLY A 19 28.64 -9.51 9.21
C GLY A 19 28.89 -9.12 10.67
N ASP A 20 29.55 -7.98 10.94
CA ASP A 20 29.70 -7.48 12.31
C ASP A 20 28.56 -6.52 12.70
N GLU A 21 27.61 -7.02 13.48
CA GLU A 21 26.43 -6.27 13.92
C GLU A 21 26.65 -5.50 15.24
N SER A 22 27.84 -5.60 15.86
CA SER A 22 28.10 -5.14 17.24
C SER A 22 27.92 -3.63 17.48
N HIS A 23 27.92 -2.85 16.41
CA HIS A 23 27.93 -1.38 16.45
C HIS A 23 26.80 -0.73 15.66
N VAL A 24 25.79 -1.50 15.25
CA VAL A 24 24.63 -1.00 14.51
C VAL A 24 23.31 -1.36 15.20
N GLU A 25 22.29 -0.55 14.95
CA GLU A 25 20.90 -0.92 15.20
C GLU A 25 20.25 -1.18 13.83
N VAL A 26 19.71 -2.39 13.65
CA VAL A 26 19.03 -2.79 12.42
C VAL A 26 17.52 -2.73 12.64
N VAL A 27 16.84 -1.94 11.81
CA VAL A 27 15.37 -1.83 11.83
C VAL A 27 14.84 -2.32 10.50
N ASP A 28 14.24 -3.51 10.51
CA ASP A 28 13.55 -4.05 9.34
C ASP A 28 12.20 -3.36 9.15
N VAL A 29 12.08 -2.62 8.05
CA VAL A 29 10.81 -2.03 7.63
C VAL A 29 10.28 -2.83 6.44
N PRO A 30 9.22 -3.65 6.62
CA PRO A 30 8.63 -4.38 5.51
C PRO A 30 8.06 -3.39 4.49
N LEU A 31 8.47 -3.52 3.23
CA LEU A 31 7.87 -2.73 2.16
C LEU A 31 6.49 -3.29 1.84
N PRO A 32 5.43 -2.47 1.86
CA PRO A 32 4.10 -2.94 1.51
C PRO A 32 4.10 -3.43 0.07
N VAL A 33 3.66 -4.67 -0.14
CA VAL A 33 3.50 -5.25 -1.48
C VAL A 33 2.50 -4.40 -2.24
N LYS A 34 2.89 -3.99 -3.46
CA LYS A 34 2.00 -3.25 -4.35
C LYS A 34 0.78 -4.12 -4.68
N ILE A 35 -0.39 -3.68 -4.25
CA ILE A 35 -1.66 -4.35 -4.58
C ILE A 35 -1.98 -4.05 -6.05
N GLU A 36 -2.18 -5.11 -6.83
CA GLU A 36 -2.67 -5.03 -8.21
C GLU A 36 -4.21 -5.02 -8.19
N PHE A 37 -4.80 -3.91 -8.67
CA PHE A 37 -6.24 -3.71 -8.73
C PHE A 37 -6.78 -4.05 -10.12
N ASN A 38 -6.89 -5.34 -10.40
CA ASN A 38 -7.61 -5.86 -11.57
C ASN A 38 -9.12 -6.02 -11.27
N ALA A 39 -9.91 -6.34 -12.30
CA ALA A 39 -11.35 -6.55 -12.18
C ALA A 39 -11.74 -7.54 -11.08
N ALA A 40 -11.04 -8.67 -10.97
CA ALA A 40 -11.35 -9.70 -9.98
C ALA A 40 -11.09 -9.21 -8.55
N THR A 41 -9.97 -8.51 -8.32
CA THR A 41 -9.63 -7.92 -7.01
C THR A 41 -10.70 -6.92 -6.58
N ILE A 42 -11.07 -5.99 -7.47
CA ILE A 42 -12.05 -4.93 -7.15
C ILE A 42 -13.44 -5.52 -6.90
N LYS A 43 -13.86 -6.47 -7.73
CA LYS A 43 -15.14 -7.14 -7.59
C LYS A 43 -15.22 -7.94 -6.29
N SER A 44 -14.14 -8.63 -5.92
CA SER A 44 -14.04 -9.40 -4.67
C SER A 44 -14.14 -8.47 -3.45
N LEU A 45 -13.36 -7.38 -3.44
CA LEU A 45 -13.44 -6.36 -2.38
C LEU A 45 -14.87 -5.82 -2.25
N ARG A 46 -15.51 -5.47 -3.37
CA ARG A 46 -16.89 -4.97 -3.36
C ARG A 46 -17.86 -5.96 -2.70
N HIS A 47 -17.72 -7.25 -3.02
CA HIS A 47 -18.56 -8.30 -2.45
C HIS A 47 -18.26 -8.54 -0.97
N GLN A 48 -17.00 -8.42 -0.54
CA GLN A 48 -16.62 -8.51 0.88
C GLN A 48 -17.18 -7.37 1.71
N ILE A 49 -17.26 -6.16 1.13
CA ILE A 49 -17.93 -5.00 1.75
C ILE A 49 -19.46 -5.16 1.73
N GLY A 50 -20.01 -5.96 0.81
CA GLY A 50 -21.45 -6.20 0.72
C GLY A 50 -22.23 -5.12 -0.02
N THR A 51 -21.58 -4.35 -0.91
CA THR A 51 -22.20 -3.21 -1.59
C THR A 51 -22.47 -3.45 -3.09
N PRO A 52 -23.51 -2.82 -3.70
CA PRO A 52 -23.60 -2.68 -5.15
C PRO A 52 -22.45 -1.81 -5.70
N GLN A 53 -22.24 -1.83 -7.02
CA GLN A 53 -21.22 -1.02 -7.69
C GLN A 53 -21.37 0.48 -7.42
N SER A 54 -22.60 0.97 -7.29
CA SER A 54 -22.89 2.36 -6.93
C SER A 54 -22.42 2.70 -5.51
N GLY A 55 -22.55 1.80 -4.55
CA GLY A 55 -22.07 2.06 -3.19
C GLY A 55 -20.56 2.04 -3.09
N LEU A 56 -19.86 1.13 -3.80
CA LEU A 56 -18.40 1.22 -3.90
C LEU A 56 -17.97 2.52 -4.60
N ALA A 57 -18.69 2.94 -5.63
CA ALA A 57 -18.42 4.19 -6.33
C ALA A 57 -18.55 5.41 -5.39
N ASN A 58 -19.57 5.43 -4.54
CA ASN A 58 -19.75 6.46 -3.51
C ASN A 58 -18.60 6.45 -2.49
N LEU A 59 -18.20 5.27 -2.00
CA LEU A 59 -17.11 5.12 -1.02
C LEU A 59 -15.77 5.67 -1.55
N VAL A 60 -15.49 5.51 -2.85
CA VAL A 60 -14.23 5.95 -3.46
C VAL A 60 -14.34 7.24 -4.28
N GLY A 61 -15.50 7.91 -4.23
CA GLY A 61 -15.72 9.22 -4.85
C GLY A 61 -15.67 9.23 -6.39
N VAL A 62 -16.19 8.18 -7.04
CA VAL A 62 -16.25 8.06 -8.51
C VAL A 62 -17.66 7.73 -8.98
N SER A 63 -17.87 7.70 -10.31
CA SER A 63 -19.15 7.28 -10.87
C SER A 63 -19.31 5.75 -10.85
N LYS A 64 -20.55 5.25 -10.80
CA LYS A 64 -20.85 3.81 -10.97
C LYS A 64 -20.23 3.25 -12.26
N ARG A 65 -20.30 4.02 -13.35
CA ARG A 65 -19.71 3.65 -14.66
C ARG A 65 -18.20 3.44 -14.57
N THR A 66 -17.52 4.19 -13.72
CA THR A 66 -16.08 4.05 -13.47
C THR A 66 -15.79 2.71 -12.79
N VAL A 67 -16.55 2.34 -11.75
CA VAL A 67 -16.42 1.03 -11.08
C VAL A 67 -16.77 -0.11 -12.03
N GLU A 68 -17.81 0.03 -12.86
CA GLU A 68 -18.13 -0.96 -13.92
C GLU A 68 -16.99 -1.16 -14.91
N ALA A 69 -16.30 -0.09 -15.31
CA ALA A 69 -15.15 -0.16 -16.20
C ALA A 69 -13.96 -0.87 -15.53
N TRP A 70 -13.73 -0.63 -14.24
CA TRP A 70 -12.70 -1.33 -13.46
C TRP A 70 -13.01 -2.82 -13.30
N GLU A 71 -14.25 -3.19 -12.94
CA GLU A 71 -14.68 -4.59 -12.80
C GLU A 71 -14.81 -5.36 -14.13
N SER A 72 -14.50 -4.71 -15.25
CA SER A 72 -14.42 -5.33 -16.58
C SER A 72 -13.07 -5.11 -17.27
N ASP A 73 -12.05 -4.68 -16.52
CA ASP A 73 -10.68 -4.41 -17.00
C ASP A 73 -10.62 -3.43 -18.19
N ARG A 74 -11.64 -2.58 -18.38
CA ARG A 74 -11.64 -1.53 -19.41
C ARG A 74 -10.82 -0.30 -18.99
N SER A 75 -10.60 -0.13 -17.69
CA SER A 75 -9.74 0.92 -17.13
C SER A 75 -9.23 0.51 -15.75
N GLU A 76 -8.24 1.24 -15.25
CA GLU A 76 -7.69 1.04 -13.91
C GLU A 76 -8.10 2.17 -12.95
N PRO A 77 -8.12 1.90 -11.63
CA PRO A 77 -8.26 2.96 -10.64
C PRO A 77 -7.07 3.92 -10.68
N ASN A 78 -7.35 5.22 -10.53
CA ASN A 78 -6.28 6.22 -10.39
C ASN A 78 -5.55 6.08 -9.04
N LYS A 79 -4.46 6.81 -8.83
CA LYS A 79 -3.64 6.70 -7.61
C LYS A 79 -4.44 6.93 -6.32
N SER A 80 -5.35 7.90 -6.31
CA SER A 80 -6.18 8.20 -5.13
C SER A 80 -7.19 7.09 -4.84
N ALA A 81 -7.88 6.60 -5.88
CA ALA A 81 -8.80 5.48 -5.75
C ALA A 81 -8.10 4.20 -5.27
N ARG A 82 -6.89 3.90 -5.79
CA ARG A 82 -6.08 2.76 -5.32
C ARG A 82 -5.77 2.84 -3.82
N LYS A 83 -5.51 4.04 -3.29
CA LYS A 83 -5.29 4.22 -1.84
C LYS A 83 -6.54 3.92 -1.03
N LEU A 84 -7.70 4.43 -1.45
CA LEU A 84 -8.97 4.16 -0.77
C LEU A 84 -9.34 2.67 -0.85
N LEU A 85 -9.18 2.04 -2.02
CA LEU A 85 -9.40 0.61 -2.18
C LEU A 85 -8.44 -0.22 -1.30
N ALA A 86 -7.18 0.20 -1.15
CA ALA A 86 -6.22 -0.48 -0.28
C ALA A 86 -6.60 -0.35 1.20
N LEU A 87 -7.08 0.82 1.64
CA LEU A 87 -7.58 1.01 3.00
C LEU A 87 -8.81 0.14 3.28
N LEU A 88 -9.76 0.11 2.34
CA LEU A 88 -10.93 -0.76 2.44
C LEU A 88 -10.52 -2.24 2.50
N MET A 89 -9.56 -2.68 1.68
CA MET A 89 -9.02 -4.06 1.75
C MET A 89 -8.38 -4.41 3.09
N GLN A 90 -7.75 -3.44 3.76
CA GLN A 90 -7.13 -3.64 5.07
C GLN A 90 -8.18 -3.70 6.19
N ASP A 91 -9.22 -2.86 6.11
CA ASP A 91 -10.31 -2.82 7.08
C ASP A 91 -11.64 -2.47 6.39
N ASN A 92 -12.46 -3.50 6.14
CA ASN A 92 -13.78 -3.32 5.53
C ASN A 92 -14.74 -2.51 6.41
N SER A 93 -14.54 -2.44 7.74
CA SER A 93 -15.41 -1.66 8.64
C SER A 93 -15.33 -0.15 8.40
N LEU A 94 -14.33 0.30 7.63
CA LEU A 94 -14.23 1.69 7.19
C LEU A 94 -15.38 2.08 6.26
N ALA A 95 -16.00 1.12 5.57
CA ALA A 95 -17.15 1.38 4.72
C ALA A 95 -18.37 1.90 5.50
N ASP A 96 -18.51 1.53 6.77
CA ASP A 96 -19.61 1.97 7.63
C ASP A 96 -19.36 3.36 8.26
N LYS A 97 -18.13 3.89 8.14
CA LYS A 97 -17.68 5.13 8.78
C LYS A 97 -17.59 6.31 7.79
N LEU A 98 -17.78 6.05 6.49
CA LEU A 98 -17.70 7.01 5.38
C LEU A 98 -19.10 7.33 4.86
#